data_AF-A0A8H3M9H7-F1
#
_entry.id   AF-A0A8H3M9H7-F1
#
_cell.length_a   1.000
_cell.length_b   1.000
_cell.length_c   1.000
_cell.angle_alpha   90.00
_cell.angle_beta   90.00
_cell.angle_gamma   90.00
#
_symmetry.space_group_name_H-M   'P 1'
#
loop_
_entity.id
_entity.type
_entity.pdbx_description
1 polymer ?
#
loop_
_entity_poly.entity_id
_entity_poly.type
_entity_poly.pdbx_seq_one_letter_code
_entity_poly.pdbx_strand_id
1 'polypeptide(L)'
;MNKLLKLFLVVFLLASLAVALDHIVVTEPTSDQKLGSTVTVKWDTSQIPTGLKTTDNVSVRIHCGKQSVPPKAVPHEPFTDGKKDIFVPDNSDLDGATCQALIFDEDSSADISGISKSFKLTK
;
A
#
# COMPACT_ATOMS: atom_id res chain seq x y z
N MET A 1 -33.73 7.60 28.33
CA MET A 1 -33.03 8.21 27.17
C MET A 1 -31.75 7.48 26.73
N ASN A 2 -31.47 6.23 27.13
CA ASN A 2 -30.19 5.56 26.84
C ASN A 2 -30.20 4.53 25.70
N LYS A 3 -31.37 4.10 25.17
CA LYS A 3 -31.43 3.06 24.13
C LYS A 3 -31.30 3.61 22.71
N LEU A 4 -31.95 4.73 22.41
CA LEU A 4 -31.85 5.38 21.10
C LEU A 4 -30.45 5.92 20.82
N LEU A 5 -29.79 6.55 21.80
CA LEU A 5 -28.43 7.09 21.63
C LEU A 5 -27.40 6.00 21.32
N LYS A 6 -27.52 4.83 21.96
CA LYS A 6 -26.65 3.67 21.71
C LYS A 6 -26.89 3.07 20.31
N LEU A 7 -28.13 3.02 19.86
CA LEU A 7 -28.46 2.53 18.52
C LEU A 7 -27.93 3.47 17.43
N PHE A 8 -28.07 4.78 17.63
CA PHE A 8 -27.48 5.78 16.74
C PHE A 8 -25.95 5.68 16.70
N LEU A 9 -25.28 5.48 17.84
CA LEU A 9 -23.82 5.33 17.89
C LEU A 9 -23.33 4.08 17.16
N VAL A 10 -24.03 2.95 17.30
CA VAL A 10 -23.67 1.70 16.60
C VAL A 10 -23.91 1.83 15.09
N VAL A 11 -25.02 2.45 14.66
CA VAL A 11 -25.29 2.71 13.25
C VAL A 11 -24.30 3.71 12.65
N PHE A 12 -23.89 4.73 13.40
CA PHE A 12 -22.86 5.68 12.95
C PHE A 12 -21.48 5.01 12.87
N LEU A 13 -21.12 4.14 13.82
CA LEU A 13 -19.87 3.35 13.77
C LEU A 13 -19.85 2.38 12.57
N LEU A 14 -20.97 1.71 12.28
CA LEU A 14 -21.11 0.81 11.12
C LEU A 14 -21.12 1.57 9.79
N ALA A 15 -21.79 2.73 9.73
CA ALA A 15 -21.81 3.58 8.54
C ALA A 15 -20.46 4.29 8.30
N SER A 16 -19.71 4.61 9.36
CA SER A 16 -18.35 5.16 9.24
C SER A 16 -17.34 4.10 8.79
N LEU A 17 -17.60 2.82 9.08
CA LEU A 17 -16.77 1.71 8.58
C LEU A 17 -17.03 1.39 7.10
N ALA A 18 -18.18 1.83 6.57
CA ALA A 18 -18.56 1.67 5.17
C ALA A 18 -18.09 2.82 4.27
N VAL A 19 -17.45 3.85 4.84
CA VAL A 19 -16.76 4.89 4.08
C VAL A 19 -15.28 4.54 4.06
N ALA A 20 -14.70 4.48 2.85
CA ALA A 20 -13.26 4.43 2.55
C ALA A 20 -12.58 3.05 2.49
N LEU A 21 -12.89 2.25 1.46
CA LEU A 21 -11.95 1.25 0.96
C LEU A 21 -11.91 1.21 -0.58
N ASP A 22 -11.69 2.38 -1.19
CA ASP A 22 -11.26 2.47 -2.60
C ASP A 22 -9.73 2.24 -2.74
N HIS A 23 -9.10 1.62 -1.73
CA HIS A 23 -7.64 1.49 -1.64
C HIS A 23 -7.23 0.04 -1.37
N ILE A 24 -6.18 -0.41 -2.07
CA ILE A 24 -5.56 -1.72 -1.87
C ILE A 24 -4.91 -1.74 -0.47
N VAL A 25 -5.13 -2.80 0.31
CA VAL A 25 -4.54 -2.90 1.65
C VAL A 25 -3.11 -3.43 1.55
N VAL A 26 -2.13 -2.55 1.73
CA VAL A 26 -0.71 -2.94 1.77
C VAL A 26 -0.34 -3.30 3.21
N THR A 27 -0.06 -4.58 3.44
CA THR A 27 0.14 -5.15 4.78
C THR A 27 1.61 -5.22 5.20
N GLU A 28 2.54 -5.15 4.26
CA GLU A 28 3.99 -5.07 4.52
C GLU A 28 4.66 -4.03 3.62
N PRO A 29 5.75 -3.40 4.08
CA PRO A 29 6.44 -3.62 5.37
C PRO A 29 5.75 -2.90 6.55
N THR A 30 5.96 -3.43 7.75
CA THR A 30 5.42 -2.86 9.01
C THR A 30 6.51 -2.34 9.96
N SER A 31 7.77 -2.56 9.61
CA SER A 31 8.94 -2.16 10.38
C SER A 31 9.98 -1.51 9.48
N ASP A 32 10.95 -0.84 10.09
CA ASP A 32 12.13 -0.34 9.39
C ASP A 32 12.87 -1.48 8.68
N GLN A 33 13.50 -1.12 7.57
CA GLN A 33 14.13 -2.02 6.62
C GLN A 33 15.61 -1.67 6.47
N LYS A 34 16.40 -2.65 6.02
CA LYS A 34 17.85 -2.49 5.86
C LYS A 34 18.21 -2.09 4.42
N LEU A 35 19.15 -1.18 4.26
CA LEU A 35 19.80 -0.92 2.98
C LEU A 35 20.62 -2.14 2.52
N GLY A 36 20.74 -2.32 1.21
CA GLY A 36 21.38 -3.49 0.62
C GLY A 36 20.61 -4.80 0.86
N SER A 37 19.32 -4.72 1.17
CA SER A 37 18.47 -5.89 1.45
C SER A 37 17.21 -5.89 0.59
N THR A 38 16.54 -7.04 0.58
CA THR A 38 15.25 -7.21 -0.08
C THR A 38 14.14 -6.82 0.89
N VAL A 39 13.31 -5.88 0.48
CA VAL A 39 12.08 -5.51 1.18
C VAL A 39 10.91 -6.24 0.54
N THR A 40 10.16 -6.98 1.34
CA THR A 40 8.93 -7.63 0.90
C THR A 40 7.74 -6.68 1.06
N VAL A 41 7.01 -6.48 -0.03
CA VAL A 41 5.74 -5.75 -0.07
C VAL A 41 4.62 -6.77 -0.23
N LYS A 42 3.66 -6.78 0.68
CA LYS A 42 2.48 -7.66 0.61
C LYS A 42 1.22 -6.84 0.55
N TRP A 43 0.23 -7.36 -0.16
CA TRP A 43 -1.08 -6.74 -0.22
C TRP A 43 -2.21 -7.76 -0.26
N ASP A 44 -3.35 -7.27 0.18
CA ASP A 44 -4.62 -7.97 0.23
C ASP A 44 -5.63 -7.21 -0.64
N THR A 45 -6.36 -7.96 -1.45
CA THR A 45 -7.41 -7.53 -2.37
C THR A 45 -8.80 -7.97 -1.89
N SER A 46 -8.94 -8.40 -0.63
CA SER A 46 -10.21 -8.75 0.03
C SER A 46 -11.29 -7.68 -0.12
N GLN A 47 -10.87 -6.44 -0.34
CA GLN A 47 -11.71 -5.35 -0.81
C GLN A 47 -11.19 -4.89 -2.18
N ILE A 48 -11.90 -5.27 -3.23
CA ILE A 48 -11.61 -4.85 -4.60
C ILE A 48 -12.14 -3.42 -4.76
N PRO A 49 -11.26 -2.42 -5.01
CA PRO A 49 -11.69 -1.06 -5.27
C PRO A 49 -12.62 -0.99 -6.48
N THR A 50 -13.52 -0.01 -6.48
CA THR A 50 -14.46 0.18 -7.60
C THR A 50 -13.70 0.39 -8.91
N GLY A 51 -13.98 -0.43 -9.92
CA GLY A 51 -13.38 -0.30 -11.26
C GLY A 51 -12.19 -1.21 -11.52
N LEU A 52 -11.63 -1.86 -10.48
CA LEU A 52 -10.62 -2.89 -10.64
C LEU A 52 -11.22 -4.28 -10.82
N LYS A 53 -10.55 -5.10 -11.63
CA LYS A 53 -10.84 -6.50 -11.84
C LYS A 53 -9.60 -7.31 -11.51
N THR A 54 -9.79 -8.55 -11.11
CA THR A 54 -8.68 -9.49 -10.83
C THR A 54 -7.80 -9.79 -12.05
N THR A 55 -8.27 -9.41 -13.24
CA THR A 55 -7.54 -9.51 -14.50
C THR A 55 -6.63 -8.32 -14.80
N ASP A 56 -6.78 -7.23 -14.05
CA ASP A 56 -5.95 -6.04 -14.23
C ASP A 56 -4.56 -6.28 -13.64
N ASN A 57 -3.58 -5.46 -14.02
CA ASN A 57 -2.22 -5.57 -13.48
C ASN A 57 -1.94 -4.40 -12.54
N VAL A 58 -1.13 -4.66 -11.53
CA VAL A 58 -0.63 -3.63 -10.62
C VAL A 58 0.88 -3.56 -10.64
N SER A 59 1.36 -2.35 -10.40
CA SER A 59 2.77 -2.00 -10.27
C SER A 59 3.10 -1.73 -8.80
N VAL A 60 4.28 -2.20 -8.37
CA VAL A 60 4.74 -2.03 -6.98
C VAL A 60 6.06 -1.26 -6.96
N ARG A 61 6.17 -0.28 -6.06
CA ARG A 61 7.43 0.44 -5.79
C ARG A 61 7.53 0.88 -4.32
N ILE A 62 8.74 1.09 -3.85
CA ILE A 62 9.03 1.78 -2.59
C ILE A 62 9.35 3.23 -2.91
N HIS A 63 8.60 4.16 -2.34
CA HIS A 63 8.80 5.59 -2.51
C HIS A 63 9.40 6.19 -1.24
N CYS A 64 10.55 6.85 -1.36
CA CYS A 64 11.32 7.46 -0.28
C CYS A 64 11.59 8.93 -0.59
N GLY A 65 10.73 9.82 -0.11
CA GLY A 65 10.84 11.27 -0.33
C GLY A 65 10.77 11.65 -1.82
N LYS A 66 11.91 11.90 -2.47
CA LYS A 66 11.99 12.21 -3.92
C LYS A 66 12.43 11.04 -4.78
N GLN A 67 12.79 9.91 -4.17
CA GLN A 67 13.32 8.74 -4.86
C GLN A 67 12.28 7.62 -4.86
N SER A 68 12.33 6.76 -5.88
CA SER A 68 11.54 5.53 -5.92
C SER A 68 12.44 4.36 -6.27
N VAL A 69 12.15 3.20 -5.67
CA VAL A 69 12.86 1.95 -5.85
C VAL A 69 11.85 0.84 -6.18
N PRO A 70 11.88 0.26 -7.39
CA PRO A 70 12.66 0.70 -8.54
C PRO A 70 12.23 2.09 -9.07
N PRO A 71 13.09 2.79 -9.86
CA PRO A 71 12.80 4.15 -10.36
C PRO A 71 11.59 4.22 -11.30
N LYS A 72 11.42 3.17 -12.11
CA LYS A 72 10.18 2.90 -12.83
C LYS A 72 9.49 1.77 -12.09
N ALA A 73 8.20 1.93 -11.84
CA ALA A 73 7.45 0.80 -11.36
C ALA A 73 7.40 -0.25 -12.47
N VAL A 74 7.41 -1.50 -12.06
CA VAL A 74 7.43 -2.62 -12.98
C VAL A 74 6.01 -3.17 -12.99
N PRO A 75 5.23 -3.00 -14.07
CA PRO A 75 3.89 -3.59 -14.14
C PRO A 75 4.06 -5.05 -14.47
N HIS A 76 3.82 -6.02 -13.57
CA HIS A 76 3.79 -7.45 -13.96
C HIS A 76 3.00 -8.37 -13.01
N GLU A 77 2.28 -7.85 -12.01
CA GLU A 77 1.52 -8.72 -11.12
C GLU A 77 0.02 -8.58 -11.39
N PRO A 78 -0.72 -9.69 -11.54
CA PRO A 78 -2.17 -9.63 -11.60
C PRO A 78 -2.72 -9.02 -10.30
N PHE A 79 -3.85 -8.32 -10.40
CA PHE A 79 -4.54 -7.71 -9.27
C PHE A 79 -5.25 -8.78 -8.41
N THR A 80 -4.44 -9.53 -7.67
CA THR A 80 -4.85 -10.52 -6.68
C THR A 80 -4.02 -10.34 -5.42
N ASP A 81 -4.39 -10.99 -4.32
CA ASP A 81 -3.52 -11.09 -3.14
C ASP A 81 -2.12 -11.53 -3.56
N GLY A 82 -1.11 -10.82 -3.06
CA GLY A 82 0.21 -10.94 -3.64
C GLY A 82 1.33 -10.47 -2.75
N LYS A 83 2.54 -10.79 -3.21
CA LYS A 83 3.79 -10.35 -2.61
C LYS A 83 4.77 -9.97 -3.70
N LYS A 84 5.55 -8.92 -3.47
CA LYS A 84 6.65 -8.51 -4.33
C LYS A 84 7.88 -8.21 -3.49
N ASP A 85 8.99 -8.82 -3.89
CA ASP A 85 10.29 -8.59 -3.29
C ASP A 85 11.02 -7.52 -4.08
N ILE A 86 11.38 -6.41 -3.42
CA ILE A 86 12.09 -5.28 -4.02
C ILE A 86 13.47 -5.20 -3.38
N PHE A 87 14.51 -5.36 -4.20
CA PHE A 87 15.88 -5.12 -3.76
C PHE A 87 16.12 -3.62 -3.62
N VAL A 88 16.46 -3.18 -2.40
CA VAL A 88 16.86 -1.80 -2.13
C VAL A 88 18.39 -1.75 -2.08
N PRO A 89 19.04 -1.04 -3.03
CA PRO A 89 20.50 -0.96 -3.06
C PRO A 89 21.04 -0.27 -1.81
N ASP A 90 22.28 -0.59 -1.45
CA ASP A 90 23.01 0.15 -0.42
C ASP A 90 23.43 1.53 -0.95
N ASN A 91 22.46 2.45 -0.93
CA ASN A 91 22.63 3.83 -1.32
C ASN A 91 22.58 4.71 -0.06
N SER A 92 23.67 5.42 0.23
CA SER A 92 23.75 6.35 1.36
C SER A 92 22.70 7.46 1.33
N ASP A 93 22.20 7.83 0.15
CA ASP A 93 21.16 8.86 0.01
C ASP A 93 19.80 8.41 0.54
N LEU A 94 19.60 7.09 0.72
CA LEU A 94 18.40 6.49 1.27
C LEU A 94 18.52 6.20 2.77
N ASP A 95 19.69 6.39 3.39
CA ASP A 95 19.91 6.10 4.80
C ASP A 95 19.14 7.10 5.68
N GLY A 96 18.30 6.58 6.59
CA GLY A 96 17.38 7.34 7.40
C GLY A 96 16.15 7.87 6.66
N ALA A 97 15.99 7.60 5.36
CA ALA A 97 14.86 8.06 4.58
C ALA A 97 13.56 7.42 5.07
N THR A 98 12.49 8.23 5.16
CA THR A 98 11.14 7.71 5.42
C THR A 98 10.50 7.32 4.10
N CYS A 99 10.04 6.08 4.04
CA CYS A 99 9.57 5.41 2.83
C CYS A 99 8.17 4.84 3.03
N GLN A 100 7.47 4.62 1.92
CA GLN A 100 6.21 3.89 1.84
C GLN A 100 6.24 2.96 0.63
N ALA A 101 5.69 1.76 0.77
CA ALA A 101 5.43 0.90 -0.36
C ALA A 101 4.10 1.30 -1.00
N LEU A 102 4.11 1.42 -2.32
CA LEU A 102 3.00 1.87 -3.14
C LEU A 102 2.62 0.78 -4.12
N ILE A 103 1.32 0.54 -4.24
CA ILE A 103 0.72 -0.32 -5.25
C ILE A 103 -0.27 0.53 -6.03
N PHE A 104 -0.13 0.52 -7.35
CA PHE A 104 -0.96 1.35 -8.21
C PHE A 104 -1.07 0.73 -9.60
N ASP A 105 -2.12 1.10 -10.32
CA ASP A 105 -2.23 0.80 -11.74
C ASP A 105 -1.46 1.88 -12.52
N GLU A 106 -0.54 1.47 -13.39
CA GLU A 106 0.28 2.37 -14.19
C GLU A 106 -0.41 2.78 -15.51
N ASP A 107 -1.35 1.97 -16.00
CA ASP A 107 -2.04 2.15 -17.28
C ASP A 107 -3.33 2.96 -17.14
N SER A 108 -3.95 2.98 -15.96
CA SER A 108 -5.04 3.88 -15.66
C SER A 108 -4.58 5.10 -14.87
N SER A 109 -5.09 6.28 -15.26
CA SER A 109 -4.99 7.49 -14.45
C SER A 109 -5.90 7.43 -13.19
N ALA A 110 -6.42 6.25 -12.84
CA ALA A 110 -7.38 6.08 -11.76
C ALA A 110 -6.68 5.99 -10.41
N ASP A 111 -7.36 6.47 -9.37
CA ASP A 111 -6.92 6.69 -7.99
C ASP A 111 -6.58 5.41 -7.19
N ILE A 112 -6.21 4.33 -7.87
CA ILE A 112 -5.82 3.07 -7.27
C ILE A 112 -4.45 3.28 -6.63
N SER A 113 -4.48 3.49 -5.32
CA SER A 113 -3.29 3.59 -4.50
C SER A 113 -3.48 2.75 -3.26
N GLY A 114 -2.74 1.64 -3.19
CA GLY A 114 -2.42 0.99 -1.93
C GLY A 114 -1.15 1.60 -1.36
N ILE A 115 -1.16 1.95 -0.09
CA ILE A 115 -0.01 2.57 0.58
C ILE A 115 0.26 1.82 1.89
N SER A 116 1.51 1.39 2.09
CA SER A 116 1.92 0.79 3.36
C SER A 116 1.98 1.83 4.47
N LYS A 117 2.16 1.35 5.71
CA LYS A 117 2.67 2.24 6.77
C LYS A 117 4.05 2.78 6.37
N SER A 118 4.36 3.98 6.85
CA SER A 118 5.69 4.54 6.68
C SER A 118 6.72 3.73 7.47
N PHE A 119 7.89 3.52 6.88
CA PHE A 119 9.03 2.83 7.48
C PHE A 119 10.32 3.56 7.10
N LYS A 120 11.40 3.31 7.83
CA LYS A 120 12.73 3.86 7.49
C LYS A 120 13.61 2.84 6.80
N LEU A 121 14.51 3.34 5.97
CA LEU A 121 15.68 2.58 5.50
C LEU A 121 16.89 2.93 6.38
N THR A 122 17.63 1.92 6.81
CA THR A 122 18.81 2.08 7.68
C THR A 122 19.94 1.15 7.24
N LYS A 123 21.19 1.54 7.46
CA LYS A 123 22.36 0.67 7.19
C LYS A 123 22.51 -0.51 8.16
#